data_AF-A0A519MUB6-F1
#
_entry.id   AF-A0A519MUB6-F1
#
_cell.length_a   1.000
_cell.length_b   1.000
_cell.length_c   1.000
_cell.angle_alpha   90.00
_cell.angle_beta   90.00
_cell.angle_gamma   90.00
#
_symmetry.space_group_name_H-M   'P 1'
#
loop_
_entity.id
_entity.type
_entity.pdbx_description
1 polymer ?
#
loop_
_entity_poly.entity_id
_entity_poly.type
_entity_poly.pdbx_seq_one_letter_code
_entity_poly.pdbx_strand_id
1 'polypeptide(L)'
;MKNAIIALAAVAIVSCDKKKDETTSNENLKTETVRQSLEGANWLVGSWQDVSDEGMLTETWKTETDSSLAGKTIFLVGKDTAFTENIKLVSRNGSLVYITAVSDQNDGKAIEFPLKSATEKQLVFETGSRLSDENHV
;
A
#
# COMPACT_ATOMS: atom_id res chain seq x y z
N MET A 1 49.32 58.56 15.82
CA MET A 1 47.92 58.11 15.96
C MET A 1 47.41 57.88 14.53
N LYS A 2 47.74 56.76 13.89
CA LYS A 2 46.98 55.49 13.83
C LYS A 2 45.49 55.70 13.48
N ASN A 3 45.19 56.03 12.24
CA ASN A 3 43.85 55.83 11.70
C ASN A 3 43.97 54.83 10.54
N ALA A 4 43.40 53.65 10.80
CA ALA A 4 43.55 52.45 10.02
C ALA A 4 42.72 52.49 8.73
N ILE A 5 43.31 51.95 7.68
CA ILE A 5 42.65 51.58 6.44
C ILE A 5 41.76 50.38 6.77
N ILE A 6 40.45 50.50 6.60
CA ILE A 6 39.54 49.36 6.55
C ILE A 6 38.91 49.36 5.16
N ALA A 7 39.57 48.65 4.25
CA ALA A 7 38.99 48.26 2.99
C ALA A 7 37.95 47.17 3.28
N LEU A 8 36.67 47.53 3.27
CA LEU A 8 35.58 46.55 3.29
C LEU A 8 35.25 46.18 1.85
N ALA A 9 35.95 45.18 1.32
CA ALA A 9 35.59 44.56 0.06
C ALA A 9 34.32 43.72 0.28
N ALA A 10 33.16 44.28 -0.03
CA ALA A 10 31.92 43.53 -0.16
C ALA A 10 31.95 42.77 -1.49
N VAL A 11 32.49 41.55 -1.48
CA VAL A 11 32.34 40.61 -2.59
C VAL A 11 30.92 40.06 -2.52
N ALA A 12 30.03 40.60 -3.34
CA ALA A 12 28.75 39.96 -3.64
C ALA A 12 29.03 38.72 -4.50
N ILE A 13 29.22 37.57 -3.87
CA ILE A 13 29.11 36.27 -4.56
C ILE A 13 27.64 36.06 -4.91
N VAL A 14 27.25 36.53 -6.10
CA VAL A 14 26.07 36.05 -6.80
C VAL A 14 26.40 34.61 -7.23
N SER A 15 26.17 33.67 -6.33
CA SER A 15 26.16 32.25 -6.65
C SER A 15 24.86 31.94 -7.36
N CYS A 16 24.91 31.97 -8.69
CA CYS A 16 23.81 31.54 -9.55
C CYS A 16 24.20 30.20 -10.20
N ASP A 17 24.35 29.16 -9.39
CA ASP A 17 24.36 27.80 -9.92
C ASP A 17 22.91 27.34 -10.10
N LYS A 18 22.38 27.58 -11.30
CA LYS A 18 21.22 26.82 -11.80
C LYS A 18 21.67 25.37 -12.00
N LYS A 19 21.69 24.58 -10.92
CA LYS A 19 21.66 23.12 -11.06
C LYS A 19 20.31 22.75 -11.64
N LYS A 20 20.33 22.18 -12.84
CA LYS A 20 19.18 21.45 -13.40
C LYS A 20 18.82 20.35 -12.42
N ASP A 21 17.56 20.34 -12.05
CA ASP A 21 16.89 19.35 -11.23
C ASP A 21 17.01 17.96 -11.87
N GLU A 22 17.91 17.12 -11.33
CA GLU A 22 17.92 15.66 -11.49
C GLU A 22 17.25 14.98 -10.28
N THR A 23 16.40 15.70 -9.54
CA THR A 23 15.79 15.24 -8.29
C THR A 23 14.34 14.76 -8.51
N THR A 24 13.66 15.26 -9.54
CA THR A 24 12.22 14.99 -9.78
C THR A 24 11.88 13.54 -10.22
N SER A 25 12.81 12.77 -10.80
CA SER A 25 12.53 11.40 -11.28
C SER A 25 12.77 10.31 -10.22
N ASN A 26 13.79 10.46 -9.38
CA ASN A 26 14.12 9.50 -8.31
C ASN A 26 13.12 9.53 -7.15
N GLU A 27 12.56 10.71 -6.81
CA GLU A 27 11.55 10.81 -5.76
C GLU A 27 10.21 10.17 -6.16
N ASN A 28 9.76 10.37 -7.41
CA ASN A 28 8.51 9.77 -7.88
C ASN A 28 8.62 8.24 -7.96
N LEU A 29 9.75 7.70 -8.44
CA LEU A 29 9.97 6.25 -8.48
C LEU A 29 10.04 5.64 -7.07
N LYS A 30 10.73 6.31 -6.14
CA LYS A 30 10.82 5.86 -4.75
C LYS A 30 9.46 5.88 -4.05
N THR A 31 8.70 6.97 -4.22
CA THR A 31 7.36 7.12 -3.63
C THR A 31 6.40 6.06 -4.16
N GLU A 32 6.42 5.81 -5.47
CA GLU A 32 5.58 4.77 -6.07
C GLU A 32 5.95 3.36 -5.59
N THR A 33 7.25 3.08 -5.48
CA THR A 33 7.75 1.80 -4.96
C THR A 33 7.30 1.57 -3.52
N VAL A 34 7.33 2.61 -2.67
CA VAL A 34 6.85 2.52 -1.28
C VAL A 34 5.34 2.26 -1.23
N ARG A 35 4.53 2.97 -2.02
CA ARG A 35 3.06 2.77 -2.08
C ARG A 35 2.67 1.35 -2.51
N GLN A 36 3.46 0.76 -3.40
CA GLN A 36 3.27 -0.61 -3.89
C GLN A 36 3.92 -1.67 -2.99
N SER A 37 4.50 -1.28 -1.86
CA SER A 37 5.13 -2.17 -0.89
C SER A 37 4.27 -2.36 0.36
N LEU A 38 4.65 -3.29 1.23
CA LEU A 38 4.00 -3.46 2.54
C LEU A 38 4.12 -2.23 3.42
N GLU A 39 5.20 -1.45 3.29
CA GLU A 39 5.35 -0.19 4.03
C GLU A 39 4.21 0.77 3.68
N GLY A 40 3.85 0.86 2.39
CA GLY A 40 2.71 1.63 1.92
C GLY A 40 1.34 1.08 2.33
N ALA A 41 1.28 -0.17 2.82
CA ALA A 41 0.07 -0.83 3.31
C ALA A 41 -0.02 -0.86 4.85
N ASN A 42 0.97 -0.33 5.57
CA ASN A 42 1.00 -0.37 7.04
C ASN A 42 -0.19 0.35 7.70
N TRP A 43 -0.84 1.26 6.98
CA TRP A 43 -2.06 1.92 7.47
C TRP A 43 -3.20 0.94 7.71
N LEU A 44 -3.19 -0.26 7.12
CA LEU A 44 -4.18 -1.31 7.39
C LEU A 44 -4.07 -1.88 8.81
N VAL A 45 -2.87 -1.91 9.41
CA VAL A 45 -2.63 -2.54 10.71
C VAL A 45 -3.47 -1.89 11.79
N GLY A 46 -4.31 -2.67 12.45
CA GLY A 46 -5.27 -2.17 13.42
C GLY A 46 -6.57 -2.96 13.44
N SER A 47 -7.63 -2.31 13.91
CA SER A 47 -8.98 -2.86 13.93
C SER A 47 -9.91 -1.88 13.24
N TRP A 48 -10.75 -2.42 12.37
CA TRP A 48 -11.73 -1.70 11.56
C TRP A 48 -13.11 -2.25 11.88
N GLN A 49 -14.09 -1.37 11.80
CA GLN A 49 -15.48 -1.73 12.00
C GLN A 49 -16.34 -0.90 11.06
N ASP A 50 -17.32 -1.56 10.46
CA ASP A 50 -18.41 -0.92 9.75
C ASP A 50 -19.73 -1.49 10.25
N VAL A 51 -20.71 -0.61 10.47
CA VAL A 51 -22.03 -0.96 11.00
C VAL A 51 -23.07 -0.35 10.08
N SER A 52 -23.93 -1.22 9.55
CA SER A 52 -25.04 -0.83 8.68
C SER A 52 -26.32 -1.56 9.09
N ASP A 53 -27.42 -1.28 8.38
CA ASP A 53 -28.71 -1.97 8.62
C ASP A 53 -28.63 -3.47 8.24
N GLU A 54 -27.69 -3.83 7.37
CA GLU A 54 -27.45 -5.21 6.93
C GLU A 54 -26.66 -6.05 7.94
N GLY A 55 -25.84 -5.42 8.79
CA GLY A 55 -25.03 -6.13 9.76
C GLY A 55 -23.83 -5.34 10.28
N MET A 56 -22.94 -6.06 10.97
CA MET A 56 -21.70 -5.51 11.50
C MET A 56 -20.50 -6.26 10.91
N LEU A 57 -19.64 -5.52 10.21
CA LEU A 57 -18.35 -6.00 9.75
C LEU A 57 -17.28 -5.59 10.75
N THR A 58 -16.46 -6.54 11.19
CA THR A 58 -15.24 -6.27 11.95
C THR A 58 -14.07 -6.85 11.19
N GLU A 59 -12.97 -6.11 11.13
CA GLU A 59 -11.76 -6.54 10.46
C GLU A 59 -10.54 -6.21 11.31
N THR A 60 -9.59 -7.13 11.37
CA THR A 60 -8.35 -6.94 12.15
C THR A 60 -7.15 -7.27 11.29
N TRP A 61 -6.15 -6.40 11.31
CA TRP A 61 -4.90 -6.55 10.59
C TRP A 61 -3.73 -6.48 11.55
N LYS A 62 -2.76 -7.37 11.34
CA LYS A 62 -1.49 -7.39 12.09
C LYS A 62 -0.33 -7.71 11.17
N THR A 63 0.84 -7.20 11.52
CA THR A 63 2.09 -7.71 10.94
C THR A 63 2.26 -9.17 11.33
N GLU A 64 2.41 -10.04 10.34
CA GLU A 64 2.71 -11.47 10.55
C GLU A 64 4.21 -11.72 10.40
N THR A 65 4.84 -11.11 9.41
CA THR A 65 6.29 -11.11 9.20
C THR A 65 6.74 -9.79 8.57
N ASP A 66 8.06 -9.61 8.38
CA ASP A 66 8.62 -8.47 7.63
C ASP A 66 8.16 -8.43 6.15
N SER A 67 7.54 -9.50 5.66
CA SER A 67 7.04 -9.64 4.28
C SER A 67 5.57 -10.03 4.20
N SER A 68 4.82 -9.95 5.31
CA SER A 68 3.37 -10.20 5.29
C SER A 68 2.58 -9.50 6.40
N LEU A 69 1.36 -9.09 6.05
CA LEU A 69 0.30 -8.77 7.01
C LEU A 69 -0.73 -9.91 6.99
N ALA A 70 -1.31 -10.19 8.16
CA ALA A 70 -2.45 -11.09 8.32
C ALA A 70 -3.71 -10.27 8.65
N GLY A 71 -4.74 -10.44 7.85
CA GLY A 71 -6.07 -9.85 8.03
C GLY A 71 -7.09 -10.92 8.42
N LYS A 72 -8.12 -10.53 9.17
CA LYS A 72 -9.29 -11.37 9.44
C LYS A 72 -10.54 -10.52 9.48
N THR A 73 -11.54 -10.90 8.68
CA THR A 73 -12.86 -10.25 8.63
C THR A 73 -13.92 -11.17 9.22
N ILE A 74 -14.85 -10.61 9.98
CA ILE A 74 -16.05 -11.29 10.48
C ILE A 74 -17.23 -10.39 10.17
N PHE A 75 -18.25 -10.94 9.49
CA PHE A 75 -19.52 -10.26 9.25
C PHE A 75 -20.63 -10.92 10.07
N LEU A 76 -21.31 -10.11 10.88
CA LEU A 76 -22.38 -10.54 11.78
C LEU A 76 -23.73 -10.03 11.28
N VAL A 77 -24.73 -10.91 11.29
CA VAL A 77 -26.15 -10.55 11.12
C VAL A 77 -26.87 -10.85 12.43
N GLY A 78 -27.21 -9.80 13.18
CA GLY A 78 -27.70 -9.95 14.55
C GLY A 78 -26.64 -10.54 15.48
N LYS A 79 -26.82 -11.79 15.90
CA LYS A 79 -25.86 -12.52 16.76
C LYS A 79 -25.12 -13.65 16.03
N ASP A 80 -25.48 -13.91 14.78
CA ASP A 80 -24.93 -15.01 14.01
C ASP A 80 -23.80 -14.52 13.11
N THR A 81 -22.76 -15.35 12.96
CA THR A 81 -21.68 -15.11 12.00
C THR A 81 -22.15 -15.52 10.61
N ALA A 82 -22.32 -14.55 9.72
CA ALA A 82 -22.70 -14.80 8.34
C ALA A 82 -21.51 -15.31 7.51
N PHE A 83 -20.32 -14.72 7.68
CA PHE A 83 -19.08 -15.26 7.14
C PHE A 83 -17.86 -14.81 7.93
N THR A 84 -16.76 -15.54 7.74
CA THR A 84 -15.42 -15.14 8.16
C THR A 84 -14.47 -15.22 6.97
N GLU A 85 -13.55 -14.27 6.87
CA GLU A 85 -12.50 -14.25 5.87
C GLU A 85 -11.13 -14.27 6.57
N ASN A 86 -10.21 -15.11 6.10
CA ASN A 86 -8.80 -15.04 6.50
C ASN A 86 -7.99 -14.50 5.34
N ILE A 87 -7.18 -13.48 5.60
CA ILE A 87 -6.47 -12.72 4.59
C ILE A 87 -4.97 -12.74 4.88
N LYS A 88 -4.16 -12.87 3.84
CA LYS A 88 -2.73 -12.59 3.86
C LYS A 88 -2.41 -11.58 2.78
N LEU A 89 -1.80 -10.46 3.15
CA LEU A 89 -1.20 -9.53 2.21
C LEU A 89 0.30 -9.77 2.20
N VAL A 90 0.84 -10.25 1.08
CA VAL A 90 2.25 -10.67 0.98
C VAL A 90 3.01 -9.83 -0.04
N SER A 91 4.28 -9.54 0.25
CA SER A 91 5.21 -9.02 -0.76
C SER A 91 5.79 -10.18 -1.55
N ARG A 92 5.57 -10.21 -2.86
CA ARG A 92 6.08 -11.25 -3.77
C ARG A 92 6.61 -10.60 -5.05
N ASN A 93 7.88 -10.84 -5.37
CA ASN A 93 8.54 -10.32 -6.58
C ASN A 93 8.43 -8.78 -6.77
N GLY A 94 8.49 -8.02 -5.67
CA GLY A 94 8.43 -6.56 -5.71
C GLY A 94 7.02 -5.97 -5.88
N SER A 95 5.96 -6.78 -5.74
CA SER A 95 4.58 -6.31 -5.72
C SER A 95 3.80 -6.99 -4.59
N LEU A 96 2.62 -6.46 -4.27
CA LEU A 96 1.71 -7.06 -3.28
C LEU A 96 0.79 -8.09 -3.92
N VAL A 97 0.47 -9.13 -3.15
CA VAL A 97 -0.56 -10.11 -3.49
C VAL A 97 -1.50 -10.24 -2.30
N TYR A 98 -2.79 -10.01 -2.54
CA TYR A 98 -3.87 -10.22 -1.59
C TYR A 98 -4.37 -11.66 -1.72
N ILE A 99 -4.25 -12.45 -0.65
CA ILE A 99 -4.61 -13.86 -0.62
C ILE A 99 -5.72 -14.04 0.40
N THR A 100 -6.87 -14.55 -0.02
CA THR A 100 -8.03 -14.68 0.85
C THR A 100 -8.69 -16.04 0.78
N ALA A 101 -9.19 -16.52 1.91
CA ALA A 101 -10.10 -17.65 2.02
C ALA A 101 -11.33 -17.25 2.85
N VAL A 102 -12.51 -17.31 2.23
CA VAL A 102 -13.81 -17.05 2.85
C VAL A 102 -14.42 -18.38 3.31
N SER A 103 -14.98 -18.41 4.51
CA SER A 103 -15.70 -19.57 5.05
C SER A 103 -16.81 -20.01 4.08
N ASP A 104 -16.88 -21.32 3.82
CA ASP A 104 -17.91 -21.94 2.99
C ASP A 104 -17.95 -21.48 1.52
N GLN A 105 -16.86 -20.88 1.03
CA GLN A 105 -16.67 -20.57 -0.38
C GLN A 105 -15.45 -21.30 -0.96
N ASN A 106 -15.49 -21.58 -2.27
CA ASN A 106 -14.35 -22.12 -3.03
C ASN A 106 -13.69 -23.38 -2.40
N ASP A 107 -14.48 -24.30 -1.83
CA ASP A 107 -13.99 -25.48 -1.09
C ASP A 107 -13.01 -25.15 0.05
N GLY A 108 -13.04 -23.93 0.60
CA GLY A 108 -12.08 -23.44 1.58
C GLY A 108 -10.68 -23.14 1.00
N LYS A 109 -10.51 -23.18 -0.33
CA LYS A 109 -9.25 -22.85 -0.99
C LYS A 109 -9.09 -21.33 -1.09
N ALA A 110 -7.87 -20.86 -0.82
CA ALA A 110 -7.55 -19.46 -0.98
C ALA A 110 -7.50 -19.05 -2.46
N ILE A 111 -7.85 -17.80 -2.73
CA ILE A 111 -7.72 -17.14 -4.05
C ILE A 111 -6.70 -16.01 -3.91
N GLU A 112 -5.84 -15.86 -4.92
CA GLU A 112 -4.83 -14.81 -4.97
C GLU A 112 -5.24 -13.70 -5.95
N PHE A 113 -5.07 -12.46 -5.53
CA PHE A 113 -5.31 -11.26 -6.33
C PHE A 113 -4.05 -10.39 -6.31
N PRO A 114 -3.29 -10.29 -7.42
CA PRO A 114 -2.15 -9.40 -7.51
C PRO A 114 -2.57 -7.92 -7.45
N LEU A 115 -1.69 -7.07 -6.91
CA LEU A 115 -1.88 -5.63 -6.88
C LEU A 115 -1.96 -5.09 -8.32
N LYS A 116 -3.04 -4.36 -8.59
CA LYS A 116 -3.29 -3.68 -9.85
C LYS A 116 -2.83 -2.23 -9.81
N SER A 117 -3.12 -1.52 -8.74
CA SER A 117 -2.73 -0.13 -8.53
C SER A 117 -2.72 0.24 -7.05
N ALA A 118 -1.88 1.20 -6.69
CA ALA A 118 -1.79 1.74 -5.33
C ALA A 118 -1.82 3.27 -5.34
N THR A 119 -2.49 3.85 -4.35
CA THR A 119 -2.42 5.26 -3.99
C THR A 119 -2.19 5.35 -2.48
N GLU A 120 -2.04 6.56 -1.94
CA GLU A 120 -1.89 6.76 -0.48
C GLU A 120 -3.10 6.31 0.34
N LYS A 121 -4.28 6.19 -0.27
CA LYS A 121 -5.54 5.89 0.43
C LYS A 121 -6.23 4.63 -0.05
N GLN A 122 -5.66 3.95 -1.05
CA GLN A 122 -6.33 2.85 -1.72
C GLN A 122 -5.34 1.89 -2.34
N LEU A 123 -5.58 0.59 -2.15
CA LEU A 123 -4.96 -0.50 -2.88
C LEU A 123 -6.06 -1.20 -3.68
N VAL A 124 -5.78 -1.52 -4.94
CA VAL A 124 -6.71 -2.25 -5.82
C VAL A 124 -6.05 -3.56 -6.22
N PHE A 125 -6.74 -4.68 -5.98
CA PHE A 125 -6.29 -6.02 -6.32
C PHE A 125 -7.28 -6.66 -7.29
N GLU A 126 -6.77 -7.30 -8.34
CA GLU A 126 -7.61 -7.89 -9.39
C GLU A 126 -7.00 -9.19 -9.89
N THR A 127 -7.83 -10.18 -10.19
CA THR A 127 -7.39 -11.33 -10.98
C THR A 127 -7.47 -10.96 -12.46
N GLY A 128 -6.44 -11.32 -13.23
CA GLY A 128 -6.46 -11.06 -14.67
C GLY A 128 -7.60 -11.83 -15.34
N SER A 129 -8.44 -11.14 -16.11
CA SER A 129 -9.39 -11.77 -17.04
C SER A 129 -8.63 -12.47 -18.16
N ARG A 130 -8.07 -13.66 -17.90
CA ARG A 130 -7.45 -14.52 -18.93
C ARG A 130 -7.69 -15.99 -18.68
N LEU A 131 -8.94 -16.34 -18.35
CA LEU A 131 -9.41 -17.74 -18.32
C LEU A 131 -10.62 -18.00 -19.23
N SER A 132 -10.82 -17.22 -20.31
CA SER A 132 -11.92 -17.47 -21.27
C SER A 132 -11.57 -17.44 -22.76
N ASP A 133 -10.30 -17.31 -23.16
CA ASP A 133 -9.95 -17.15 -24.58
C ASP A 133 -9.20 -18.36 -25.20
N GLU A 134 -9.19 -19.51 -24.55
CA GLU A 134 -8.78 -20.78 -25.19
C GLU A 134 -9.89 -21.81 -25.05
N ASN A 135 -10.88 -21.76 -25.95
CA ASN A 135 -11.61 -22.93 -26.46
C ASN A 135 -12.59 -22.53 -27.58
N HIS A 136 -12.08 -21.90 -28.64
CA HIS A 136 -12.74 -21.90 -29.95
C HIS A 136 -11.72 -22.28 -31.02
N VAL A 137 -11.53 -23.59 -31.20
CA VAL A 137 -11.29 -24.25 -32.50
C VAL A 137 -12.00 -25.59 -32.47
#